data_AF-A0A5D3KK69-F1
#
_entry.id   AF-A0A5D3KK69-F1
#
_cell.length_a   1.000
_cell.length_b   1.000
_cell.length_c   1.000
_cell.angle_alpha   90.00
_cell.angle_beta   90.00
_cell.angle_gamma   90.00
#
_symmetry.space_group_name_H-M   'P 1'
#
loop_
_entity.id
_entity.type
_entity.pdbx_description
1 polymer ?
#
loop_
_entity_poly.entity_id
_entity_poly.type
_entity_poly.pdbx_seq_one_letter_code
_entity_poly.pdbx_strand_id
1 'polypeptide(L)' 'MEPHMMTAARCKELANHYKALSSSPDISESRAFVLGNIAKSFAGLAGQLDRLDAMARDEETVK' A
#
# COMPACT_ATOMS: atom_id res chain seq x y z
N MET A 1 -16.23 -6.29 15.96
CA MET A 1 -15.40 -5.37 15.16
C MET A 1 -14.37 -6.23 14.48
N GLU A 2 -14.61 -6.59 13.21
CA GLU A 2 -13.57 -7.27 12.44
C GLU A 2 -12.36 -6.33 12.37
N PRO A 3 -11.13 -6.84 12.58
CA PRO A 3 -9.95 -6.01 12.43
C PRO A 3 -10.01 -5.43 11.03
N HIS A 4 -9.80 -4.12 10.92
CA HIS A 4 -9.68 -3.42 9.65
C HIS A 4 -8.44 -4.00 8.93
N MET A 5 -8.61 -5.17 8.32
CA MET A 5 -7.50 -6.00 7.86
C MET A 5 -6.97 -5.33 6.62
N MET A 6 -5.80 -4.71 6.76
CA MET A 6 -5.14 -4.03 5.67
C MET A 6 -4.79 -5.09 4.62
N THR A 7 -5.44 -5.05 3.46
CA THR A 7 -5.19 -6.00 2.36
C THR A 7 -4.22 -5.40 1.34
N ALA A 8 -3.51 -6.26 0.61
CA ALA A 8 -2.61 -5.82 -0.46
C ALA A 8 -3.34 -4.97 -1.52
N ALA A 9 -4.58 -5.35 -1.86
CA ALA A 9 -5.44 -4.59 -2.76
C ALA A 9 -5.73 -3.19 -2.20
N ARG A 10 -6.09 -3.08 -0.92
CA ARG A 10 -6.40 -1.80 -0.31
C ARG A 10 -5.16 -0.90 -0.22
N CYS A 11 -4.00 -1.47 0.09
CA CYS A 11 -2.73 -0.76 0.03
C CYS A 11 -2.41 -0.25 -1.39
N LYS A 12 -2.67 -1.04 -2.44
CA LYS A 12 -2.49 -0.59 -3.83
C LYS A 12 -3.40 0.58 -4.18
N GLU A 13 -4.68 0.53 -3.78
CA GLU A 13 -5.62 1.64 -3.96
C GLU A 13 -5.12 2.92 -3.28
N LEU A 14 -4.72 2.83 -2.00
CA LEU A 14 -4.20 3.97 -1.25
C LEU A 14 -2.89 4.50 -1.86
N ALA A 15 -1.99 3.62 -2.29
CA ALA A 15 -0.76 4.02 -2.97
C ALA A 15 -1.06 4.85 -4.23
N ASN A 16 -2.00 4.40 -5.06
CA ASN A 16 -2.41 5.12 -6.26
C ASN A 16 -3.09 6.45 -5.92
N HIS A 17 -3.95 6.47 -4.90
CA HIS A 17 -4.62 7.69 -4.45
C HIS A 17 -3.63 8.76 -3.99
N TYR A 18 -2.70 8.41 -3.09
CA TYR A 18 -1.70 9.36 -2.60
C TYR A 18 -0.69 9.77 -3.68
N LYS A 19 -0.39 8.88 -4.64
CA LYS A 19 0.42 9.23 -5.81
C LYS A 19 -0.28 10.28 -6.67
N ALA A 20 -1.57 10.10 -6.95
CA ALA A 20 -2.34 11.08 -7.71
C ALA A 20 -2.41 12.43 -6.98
N LEU A 21 -2.64 12.44 -5.66
CA LEU A 21 -2.61 13.66 -4.85
C LEU A 21 -1.23 14.34 -4.87
N SER A 22 -0.14 13.57 -4.84
CA SER A 22 1.23 14.11 -4.88
C SER A 22 1.57 14.81 -6.20
N SER A 23 0.87 14.48 -7.28
CA SER A 23 1.06 15.09 -8.61
C SER A 23 0.10 16.25 -8.89
N SER A 24 -0.67 16.70 -7.89
CA SER A 24 -1.56 17.84 -8.04
C SER A 24 -0.74 19.14 -8.26
N PRO A 25 -1.07 19.98 -9.24
CA PRO A 25 -0.38 21.25 -9.47
C PRO A 25 -0.67 22.31 -8.38
N ASP A 26 -1.74 22.11 -7.59
CA ASP A 26 -2.24 23.05 -6.59
C ASP A 26 -1.61 22.89 -5.19
N ILE A 27 -0.52 22.13 -5.07
CA ILE A 27 0.11 21.84 -3.77
C ILE A 27 1.58 22.25 -3.73
N SER A 28 2.07 22.57 -2.54
CA SER A 28 3.48 22.86 -2.32
C SER A 28 4.35 21.62 -2.53
N GLU A 29 5.60 21.84 -2.94
CA GLU A 29 6.61 20.77 -3.10
C GLU A 29 6.76 19.91 -1.84
N SER A 30 6.77 20.53 -0.66
CA SER A 30 6.85 19.79 0.61
C SER A 30 5.66 18.86 0.81
N ARG A 31 4.45 19.30 0.45
CA ARG A 31 3.24 18.47 0.55
C ARG A 31 3.27 17.35 -0.49
N ALA A 32 3.69 17.64 -1.71
CA ALA A 32 3.87 16.64 -2.77
C ALA A 32 4.86 15.54 -2.34
N PHE A 33 5.99 15.95 -1.73
CA PHE A 33 7.00 15.03 -1.21
C PHE A 33 6.44 14.08 -0.15
N VAL A 34 5.71 14.60 0.84
CA VAL A 34 5.09 13.79 1.90
C VAL A 34 4.06 12.82 1.32
N LEU A 35 3.19 13.29 0.42
CA LEU A 35 2.19 12.44 -0.25
C LEU A 35 2.86 11.33 -1.09
N GLY A 36 3.95 11.65 -1.78
CA GLY A 36 4.73 10.67 -2.53
C GLY A 36 5.37 9.60 -1.64
N ASN A 37 5.86 9.97 -0.45
CA ASN A 37 6.38 9.01 0.51
C ASN A 37 5.27 8.12 1.09
N ILE A 38 4.11 8.68 1.41
CA ILE A 38 2.94 7.89 1.84
C ILE A 38 2.55 6.88 0.75
N ALA A 39 2.51 7.31 -0.52
CA ALA A 39 2.23 6.42 -1.63
C ALA A 39 3.22 5.25 -1.72
N LYS A 40 4.52 5.53 -1.59
CA LYS A 40 5.58 4.50 -1.58
C LYS A 40 5.42 3.51 -0.42
N SER A 41 5.12 3.99 0.78
CA SER A 41 4.90 3.14 1.95
C SER A 41 3.75 2.17 1.75
N PHE A 42 2.62 2.64 1.20
CA PHE A 42 1.50 1.76 0.88
C PHE A 42 1.84 0.76 -0.23
N ALA A 43 2.58 1.16 -1.26
CA ALA A 43 3.02 0.23 -2.31
C ALA A 43 3.94 -0.87 -1.73
N GLY A 44 4.86 -0.50 -0.84
CA GLY A 44 5.73 -1.45 -0.14
C GLY A 44 4.93 -2.42 0.73
N LEU A 45 3.99 -1.90 1.52
CA LEU A 45 3.12 -2.72 2.37
C LEU A 45 2.27 -3.68 1.55
N ALA A 46 1.76 -3.25 0.39
CA ALA A 46 1.01 -4.13 -0.50
C ALA A 46 1.85 -5.35 -0.94
N GLY A 47 3.11 -5.13 -1.32
CA GLY A 47 4.01 -6.22 -1.70
C GLY A 47 4.34 -7.16 -0.54
N GLN A 48 4.49 -6.62 0.69
CA GLN A 48 4.69 -7.43 1.89
C GLN A 48 3.47 -8.31 2.20
N LEU A 49 2.26 -7.75 2.05
CA LEU A 49 1.01 -8.48 2.26
C LEU A 49 0.79 -9.56 1.19
N ASP A 50 1.05 -9.27 -0.08
CA ASP A 50 1.01 -10.27 -1.16
C ASP A 50 1.99 -11.43 -0.87
N ARG A 51 3.20 -11.11 -0.40
CA ARG A 51 4.19 -12.11 -0.03
C ARG A 51 3.76 -12.93 1.20
N LEU A 52 3.16 -12.30 2.20
CA LEU A 52 2.65 -12.98 3.38
C LEU A 52 1.54 -13.97 3.01
N ASP A 53 0.62 -13.56 2.13
CA ASP A 53 -0.44 -14.43 1.62
C ASP A 53 0.12 -15.61 0.81
N ALA A 54 1.14 -15.37 -0.01
CA ALA A 54 1.84 -16.43 -0.73
C ALA A 54 2.53 -17.43 0.21
N MET A 55 3.18 -16.95 1.28
CA MET A 55 3.79 -17.80 2.30
C MET A 55 2.76 -18.66 3.03
N ALA A 56 1.63 -18.08 3.42
CA ALA A 56 0.55 -18.81 4.10
C ALA A 56 -0.02 -19.94 3.22
N ARG A 57 -0.14 -19.72 1.91
CA ARG A 57 -0.58 -20.76 0.95
C ARG A 57 0.45 -21.88 0.81
N ASP A 58 1.73 -21.53 0.73
CA ASP A 58 2.82 -22.51 0.62
C ASP A 58 2.87 -23.41 1.86
N GLU A 59 2.75 -22.81 3.05
CA GLU A 59 2.67 -23.52 4.34
C GLU A 59 1.45 -24.46 4.45
N GLU A 60 0.33 -24.13 3.80
CA GLU A 60 -0.87 -24.98 3.76
C GLU A 60 -0.68 -26.19 2.84
N THR A 61 0.05 -26.04 1.72
CA THR A 61 0.34 -27.15 0.79
C THR A 61 1.41 -28.14 1.25
N VAL A 62 2.27 -27.75 2.20
CA VAL A 62 3.37 -28.59 2.71
C VAL A 62 2.95 -29.43 3.93
N LYS A 63 1.80 -29.13 4.53
CA LYS A 63 1.19 -29.93 5.61
C LYS A 63 0.38 -31.11 5.07
#